data_AF-A0A1G0BBD0-F1
#
_entry.id   AF-A0A1G0BBD0-F1
#
_cell.length_a   1.000
_cell.length_b   1.000
_cell.length_c   1.000
_cell.angle_alpha   90.00
_cell.angle_beta   90.00
_cell.angle_gamma   90.00
#
_symmetry.space_group_name_H-M   'P 1'
#
loop_
_entity.id
_entity.type
_entity.pdbx_description
1 polymer ?
#
loop_
_entity_poly.entity_id
_entity_poly.type
_entity_poly.pdbx_seq_one_letter_code
_entity_poly.pdbx_strand_id
1 'polypeptide(L)'
;MAATAGAAFLATGFAATTFLATGFLAATTFFAAGAAFLATGFAATAFLATGFLAATTFFAAGAAFLAAGFFAATAFLATGFLAATTFFAAGTAFLAAGFFAATAFLATGFLAATTFFAAGAAFLAAGFFAATAFLATGFLAATAFFAAGAAFLAAGLATTFLAAGFAAAAFFAAGLVFFSAAISTSLR
;
A
#
# COMPACT_ATOMS: atom_id res chain seq x y z
N MET A 1 13.88 -9.65 -1.73
CA MET A 1 13.69 -10.86 -2.55
C MET A 1 12.74 -10.48 -3.68
N ALA A 2 13.20 -10.50 -4.95
CA ALA A 2 12.40 -10.08 -6.11
C ALA A 2 11.94 -11.31 -6.88
N ALA A 3 10.67 -11.36 -7.28
CA ALA A 3 10.14 -12.46 -8.09
C ALA A 3 10.50 -12.22 -9.57
N THR A 4 11.20 -13.16 -10.19
CA THR A 4 11.53 -13.14 -11.62
C THR A 4 10.31 -13.53 -12.47
N ALA A 5 10.33 -13.16 -13.75
CA ALA A 5 9.22 -13.38 -14.68
C ALA A 5 8.78 -14.85 -14.71
N GLY A 6 7.45 -15.09 -14.60
CA GLY A 6 6.86 -16.43 -14.63
C GLY A 6 6.93 -17.24 -13.32
N ALA A 7 7.41 -16.66 -12.22
CA ALA A 7 7.47 -17.35 -10.92
C ALA A 7 6.24 -17.10 -10.05
N ALA A 8 5.73 -18.15 -9.40
CA ALA A 8 4.81 -18.04 -8.27
C ALA A 8 5.61 -18.05 -6.96
N PHE A 9 5.50 -17.01 -6.14
CA PHE A 9 6.17 -16.94 -4.83
C PHE A 9 5.15 -17.05 -3.69
N LEU A 10 5.41 -17.99 -2.77
CA LEU A 10 4.61 -18.24 -1.58
C LEU A 10 5.43 -17.86 -0.33
N ALA A 11 4.95 -16.86 0.41
CA ALA A 11 5.55 -16.47 1.69
C ALA A 11 4.68 -16.98 2.86
N THR A 12 5.21 -17.95 3.61
CA THR A 12 4.65 -18.38 4.90
C THR A 12 5.20 -17.49 6.02
N GLY A 13 4.35 -17.15 7.00
CA GLY A 13 4.51 -15.96 7.83
C GLY A 13 5.76 -15.86 8.71
N PHE A 14 6.07 -14.62 9.11
CA PHE A 14 7.17 -14.24 10.02
C PHE A 14 6.59 -13.48 11.22
N ALA A 15 7.07 -13.75 12.43
CA ALA A 15 6.64 -13.06 13.65
C ALA A 15 7.86 -12.55 14.45
N ALA A 16 7.80 -11.30 14.89
CA ALA A 16 8.81 -10.70 15.78
C ALA A 16 8.17 -9.84 16.87
N THR A 17 8.83 -9.73 18.03
CA THR A 17 8.44 -8.74 19.05
C THR A 17 8.85 -7.34 18.60
N THR A 18 10.10 -7.18 18.17
CA THR A 18 10.65 -5.92 17.67
C THR A 18 11.42 -6.17 16.38
N PHE A 19 11.14 -5.37 15.34
CA PHE A 19 11.84 -5.43 14.06
C PHE A 19 12.36 -4.04 13.67
N LEU A 20 13.67 -3.94 13.44
CA LEU A 20 14.33 -2.72 12.99
C LEU A 20 14.96 -2.97 11.62
N ALA A 21 14.68 -2.09 10.66
CA ALA A 21 15.33 -2.12 9.35
C ALA A 21 15.70 -0.73 8.87
N THR A 22 16.80 -0.62 8.12
CA THR A 22 17.06 0.58 7.33
C THR A 22 16.07 0.63 6.16
N GLY A 23 15.84 -0.47 5.46
CA GLY A 23 14.73 -0.63 4.52
C GLY A 23 14.20 -2.06 4.57
N PHE A 24 12.88 -2.25 4.61
CA PHE A 24 12.30 -3.60 4.70
C PHE A 24 12.25 -4.30 3.35
N LEU A 25 11.73 -3.62 2.32
CA LEU A 25 11.67 -4.14 0.96
C LEU A 25 12.01 -3.03 -0.04
N ALA A 26 13.17 -3.17 -0.70
CA ALA A 26 13.61 -2.29 -1.77
C ALA A 26 13.99 -3.09 -3.03
N ALA A 27 13.44 -2.74 -4.19
CA ALA A 27 13.75 -3.38 -5.47
C ALA A 27 13.52 -2.43 -6.65
N THR A 28 14.14 -2.67 -7.80
CA THR A 28 13.75 -1.96 -9.05
C THR A 28 12.35 -2.39 -9.50
N THR A 29 12.08 -3.70 -9.50
CA THR A 29 10.76 -4.27 -9.77
C THR A 29 10.46 -5.40 -8.78
N PHE A 30 9.31 -5.34 -8.10
CA PHE A 30 8.94 -6.36 -7.10
C PHE A 30 8.28 -7.59 -7.72
N PHE A 31 7.20 -7.36 -8.46
CA PHE A 31 6.47 -8.39 -9.17
C PHE A 31 6.66 -8.19 -10.66
N ALA A 32 7.52 -9.02 -11.25
CA ALA A 32 7.78 -9.02 -12.68
C ALA A 32 6.54 -9.44 -13.48
N ALA A 33 6.59 -9.22 -14.80
CA ALA A 33 5.50 -9.57 -15.68
C ALA A 33 5.13 -11.06 -15.57
N GLY A 34 3.83 -11.35 -15.44
CA GLY A 34 3.30 -12.70 -15.26
C GLY A 34 3.62 -13.35 -13.91
N ALA A 35 4.18 -12.62 -12.94
CA ALA A 35 4.38 -13.15 -11.59
C ALA A 35 3.06 -13.20 -10.81
N ALA A 36 2.89 -14.26 -10.01
CA ALA A 36 1.80 -14.41 -9.06
C ALA A 36 2.38 -14.51 -7.63
N PHE A 37 1.81 -13.76 -6.69
CA PHE A 37 2.24 -13.82 -5.30
C PHE A 37 1.11 -14.12 -4.35
N LEU A 38 1.38 -15.08 -3.47
CA LEU A 38 0.52 -15.49 -2.37
C LEU A 38 1.26 -15.30 -1.05
N ALA A 39 0.65 -14.56 -0.13
CA ALA A 39 1.20 -14.36 1.21
C ALA A 39 0.21 -14.71 2.31
N THR A 40 0.77 -15.30 3.37
CA THR A 40 0.17 -15.39 4.69
C THR A 40 1.10 -14.69 5.69
N GLY A 41 0.94 -13.37 5.82
CA GLY A 41 1.25 -12.49 6.96
C GLY A 41 2.67 -12.39 7.52
N PHE A 42 3.23 -11.17 7.53
CA PHE A 42 4.26 -10.74 8.48
C PHE A 42 3.59 -10.07 9.70
N ALA A 43 4.04 -10.39 10.91
CA ALA A 43 3.55 -9.79 12.14
C ALA A 43 4.68 -9.25 13.03
N ALA A 44 4.52 -8.05 13.59
CA ALA A 44 5.43 -7.53 14.60
C ALA A 44 4.71 -6.77 15.72
N THR A 45 5.17 -6.84 16.97
CA THR A 45 4.62 -5.94 18.01
C THR A 45 5.07 -4.51 17.76
N ALA A 46 6.36 -4.29 17.53
CA ALA A 46 6.94 -3.00 17.15
C ALA A 46 7.76 -3.11 15.86
N PHE A 47 7.46 -2.27 14.88
CA PHE A 47 8.17 -2.22 13.61
C PHE A 47 8.68 -0.81 13.34
N LEU A 48 9.99 -0.67 13.19
CA LEU A 48 10.66 0.59 12.87
C LEU A 48 11.46 0.43 11.58
N ALA A 49 11.18 1.26 10.58
CA ALA A 49 11.97 1.30 9.36
C ALA A 49 12.25 2.73 8.89
N THR A 50 13.35 2.96 8.17
CA THR A 50 13.45 4.23 7.45
C THR A 50 12.53 4.19 6.21
N GLY A 51 12.53 3.09 5.45
CA GLY A 51 11.55 2.84 4.39
C GLY A 51 10.93 1.46 4.49
N PHE A 52 9.61 1.35 4.38
CA PHE A 52 8.93 0.06 4.41
C PHE A 52 8.95 -0.61 3.03
N LEU A 53 8.30 -0.01 2.03
CA LEU A 53 8.24 -0.53 0.66
C LEU A 53 8.69 0.55 -0.33
N ALA A 54 9.76 0.29 -1.07
CA ALA A 54 10.31 1.19 -2.07
C ALA A 54 10.63 0.47 -3.38
N ALA A 55 10.10 0.94 -4.51
CA ALA A 55 10.48 0.39 -5.82
C ALA A 55 10.32 1.35 -6.98
N THR A 56 11.01 1.11 -8.10
CA THR A 56 10.65 1.83 -9.34
C THR A 56 9.28 1.37 -9.82
N THR A 57 9.04 0.06 -9.86
CA THR A 57 7.75 -0.53 -10.24
C THR A 57 7.34 -1.63 -9.25
N PHE A 58 6.19 -1.51 -8.58
CA PHE A 58 5.74 -2.57 -7.67
C PHE A 58 5.17 -3.77 -8.43
N PHE A 59 4.14 -3.53 -9.24
CA PHE A 59 3.52 -4.54 -10.09
C PHE A 59 3.78 -4.18 -11.56
N ALA A 60 4.60 -4.98 -12.22
CA ALA A 60 4.80 -4.88 -13.67
C ALA A 60 3.58 -5.43 -14.42
N ALA A 61 3.52 -5.17 -15.73
CA ALA A 61 2.36 -5.52 -16.54
C ALA A 61 1.98 -7.00 -16.44
N GLY A 62 0.70 -7.29 -16.21
CA GLY A 62 0.20 -8.66 -16.06
C GLY A 62 0.58 -9.36 -14.75
N ALA A 63 1.15 -8.66 -13.76
CA ALA A 63 1.37 -9.23 -12.43
C ALA A 63 0.07 -9.36 -11.63
N ALA A 64 0.00 -10.40 -10.79
CA ALA A 64 -1.13 -10.67 -9.91
C ALA A 64 -0.70 -10.83 -8.44
N PHE A 65 -1.44 -10.20 -7.53
CA PHE A 65 -1.22 -10.30 -6.09
C PHE A 65 -2.48 -10.74 -5.38
N LEU A 66 -2.39 -11.83 -4.62
CA LEU A 66 -3.47 -12.35 -3.80
C LEU A 66 -2.99 -12.51 -2.35
N ALA A 67 -3.65 -11.83 -1.41
CA ALA A 67 -3.34 -11.97 0.01
C ALA A 67 -4.59 -12.06 0.89
N ALA A 68 -4.58 -12.98 1.85
CA ALA A 68 -5.56 -12.99 2.93
C ALA A 68 -5.20 -11.97 4.02
N GLY A 69 -3.90 -11.85 4.30
CA GLY A 69 -3.29 -10.92 5.25
C GLY A 69 -1.82 -10.75 4.91
N PHE A 70 -1.33 -9.54 4.65
CA PHE A 70 0.08 -9.34 4.26
C PHE A 70 0.95 -8.82 5.42
N PHE A 71 0.51 -7.81 6.15
CA PHE A 71 1.29 -7.23 7.25
C PHE A 71 0.41 -6.79 8.42
N ALA A 72 0.84 -7.09 9.65
CA ALA A 72 0.22 -6.61 10.87
C ALA A 72 1.26 -6.10 11.87
N ALA A 73 0.98 -4.97 12.55
CA ALA A 73 1.76 -4.55 13.70
C ALA A 73 0.91 -3.95 14.83
N THR A 74 1.43 -3.94 16.06
CA THR A 74 0.81 -3.13 17.12
C THR A 74 1.25 -1.67 16.97
N ALA A 75 2.56 -1.42 16.88
CA ALA A 75 3.13 -0.11 16.62
C ALA A 75 4.00 -0.14 15.36
N PHE A 76 3.74 0.77 14.42
CA PHE A 76 4.48 0.91 13.19
C PHE A 76 4.98 2.34 13.01
N LEU A 77 6.30 2.49 12.88
CA LEU A 77 6.98 3.75 12.61
C LEU A 77 7.80 3.62 11.33
N ALA A 78 7.56 4.52 10.37
CA ALA A 78 8.40 4.63 9.18
C ALA A 78 8.69 6.07 8.79
N THR A 79 9.85 6.35 8.17
CA THR A 79 9.99 7.65 7.50
C THR A 79 9.16 7.64 6.21
N GLY A 80 9.29 6.61 5.36
CA GLY A 80 8.43 6.39 4.19
C GLY A 80 7.73 5.03 4.25
N PHE A 81 6.41 5.01 4.10
CA PHE A 81 5.65 3.75 4.07
C PHE A 81 5.68 3.12 2.68
N LEU A 82 5.11 3.78 1.67
CA LEU A 82 5.04 3.27 0.29
C LEU A 82 5.57 4.33 -0.68
N ALA A 83 6.65 4.00 -1.40
CA ALA A 83 7.24 4.87 -2.41
C ALA A 83 7.48 4.12 -3.73
N ALA A 84 6.96 4.65 -4.84
CA ALA A 84 7.28 4.12 -6.15
C ALA A 84 7.27 5.13 -7.29
N THR A 85 7.87 4.81 -8.43
CA THR A 85 7.56 5.54 -9.67
C THR A 85 6.18 5.08 -10.18
N THR A 86 5.97 3.77 -10.26
CA THR A 86 4.69 3.16 -10.65
C THR A 86 4.28 2.05 -9.68
N PHE A 87 3.11 2.15 -9.05
CA PHE A 87 2.61 1.06 -8.20
C PHE A 87 2.02 -0.09 -9.02
N PHE A 88 1.02 0.20 -9.85
CA PHE A 88 0.32 -0.76 -10.67
C PHE A 88 0.48 -0.41 -12.14
N ALA A 89 1.30 -1.19 -12.87
CA ALA A 89 1.42 -1.07 -14.32
C ALA A 89 0.17 -1.63 -15.03
N ALA A 90 0.12 -1.50 -16.36
CA ALA A 90 -1.05 -1.86 -17.14
C ALA A 90 -1.41 -3.35 -17.01
N GLY A 91 -2.71 -3.64 -16.90
CA GLY A 91 -3.23 -5.01 -16.81
C GLY A 91 -2.82 -5.77 -15.53
N THR A 92 -2.49 -5.07 -14.45
CA THR A 92 -2.20 -5.68 -13.14
C THR A 92 -3.49 -5.99 -12.37
N ALA A 93 -3.44 -7.02 -11.53
CA ALA A 93 -4.55 -7.39 -10.66
C ALA A 93 -4.09 -7.52 -9.20
N PHE A 94 -4.74 -6.80 -8.30
CA PHE A 94 -4.49 -6.86 -6.86
C PHE A 94 -5.78 -7.22 -6.12
N LEU A 95 -5.75 -8.35 -5.43
CA LEU A 95 -6.85 -8.84 -4.60
C LEU A 95 -6.34 -9.08 -3.18
N ALA A 96 -6.86 -8.32 -2.21
CA ALA A 96 -6.50 -8.53 -0.81
C ALA A 96 -7.72 -8.52 0.12
N ALA A 97 -7.81 -9.49 1.02
CA ALA A 97 -8.75 -9.40 2.14
C ALA A 97 -8.23 -8.41 3.20
N GLY A 98 -6.93 -8.48 3.51
CA GLY A 98 -6.21 -7.52 4.36
C GLY A 98 -4.79 -7.31 3.86
N PHE A 99 -4.38 -6.07 3.56
CA PHE A 99 -3.00 -5.79 3.15
C PHE A 99 -2.15 -5.29 4.33
N PHE A 100 -2.60 -4.24 5.01
CA PHE A 100 -1.87 -3.70 6.17
C PHE A 100 -2.80 -3.38 7.34
N ALA A 101 -2.42 -3.82 8.54
CA ALA A 101 -3.08 -3.48 9.78
C ALA A 101 -2.09 -2.98 10.83
N ALA A 102 -2.42 -1.90 11.53
CA ALA A 102 -1.70 -1.44 12.70
C ALA A 102 -2.65 -1.02 13.84
N THR A 103 -2.21 -1.06 15.10
CA THR A 103 -2.94 -0.33 16.16
C THR A 103 -2.54 1.14 16.13
N ALA A 104 -1.24 1.44 16.15
CA ALA A 104 -0.68 2.76 15.99
C ALA A 104 0.24 2.82 14.78
N PHE A 105 -0.03 3.78 13.87
CA PHE A 105 0.75 4.01 12.67
C PHE A 105 1.26 5.45 12.63
N LEU A 106 2.57 5.60 12.45
CA LEU A 106 3.23 6.90 12.32
C LEU A 106 4.16 6.88 11.10
N ALA A 107 3.95 7.81 10.17
CA ALA A 107 4.84 7.97 9.03
C ALA A 107 5.14 9.41 8.67
N THR A 108 6.36 9.71 8.19
CA THR A 108 6.61 11.05 7.63
C THR A 108 6.00 11.19 6.23
N GLY A 109 6.06 10.13 5.41
CA GLY A 109 5.36 10.03 4.13
C GLY A 109 4.62 8.69 4.03
N PHE A 110 3.31 8.74 3.80
CA PHE A 110 2.47 7.55 3.68
C PHE A 110 2.54 6.97 2.26
N LEU A 111 2.05 7.69 1.26
CA LEU A 111 2.03 7.25 -0.14
C LEU A 111 2.71 8.27 -1.06
N ALA A 112 3.72 7.84 -1.81
CA ALA A 112 4.37 8.66 -2.83
C ALA A 112 4.52 7.87 -4.13
N ALA A 113 3.91 8.35 -5.22
CA ALA A 113 4.25 7.84 -6.54
C ALA A 113 3.97 8.78 -7.68
N THR A 114 4.74 8.67 -8.77
CA THR A 114 4.36 9.38 -10.01
C THR A 114 3.08 8.80 -10.62
N THR A 115 2.89 7.48 -10.56
CA THR A 115 1.65 6.84 -11.04
C THR A 115 1.21 5.73 -10.11
N PHE A 116 0.00 5.82 -9.55
CA PHE A 116 -0.54 4.74 -8.73
C PHE A 116 -1.13 3.63 -9.59
N PHE A 117 -2.13 3.94 -10.42
CA PHE A 117 -2.79 2.99 -11.29
C PHE A 117 -2.64 3.38 -12.76
N ALA A 118 -1.88 2.60 -13.53
CA ALA A 118 -1.84 2.70 -14.98
C ALA A 118 -3.10 2.10 -15.62
N ALA A 119 -3.26 2.28 -16.92
CA ALA A 119 -4.46 1.87 -17.65
C ALA A 119 -4.75 0.38 -17.51
N GLY A 120 -6.01 0.02 -17.20
CA GLY A 120 -6.43 -1.38 -17.06
C GLY A 120 -5.90 -2.08 -15.81
N ALA A 121 -5.31 -1.36 -14.85
CA ALA A 121 -5.02 -1.91 -13.52
C ALA A 121 -6.33 -2.12 -12.74
N ALA A 122 -6.46 -3.28 -12.09
CA ALA A 122 -7.58 -3.65 -11.24
C ALA A 122 -7.14 -3.85 -9.79
N PHE A 123 -7.79 -3.14 -8.88
CA PHE A 123 -7.51 -3.18 -7.46
C PHE A 123 -8.78 -3.44 -6.65
N LEU A 124 -8.79 -4.57 -5.94
CA LEU A 124 -9.87 -5.00 -5.08
C LEU A 124 -9.31 -5.34 -3.69
N ALA A 125 -9.62 -4.51 -2.70
CA ALA A 125 -9.21 -4.77 -1.33
C ALA A 125 -10.37 -4.62 -0.34
N ALA A 126 -10.69 -5.67 0.41
CA ALA A 126 -11.66 -5.56 1.51
C ALA A 126 -11.08 -4.76 2.69
N GLY A 127 -9.76 -4.78 2.87
CA GLY A 127 -9.04 -4.02 3.88
C GLY A 127 -7.64 -3.65 3.38
N PHE A 128 -7.50 -2.54 2.65
CA PHE A 128 -6.17 -2.13 2.16
C PHE A 128 -5.27 -1.63 3.30
N PHE A 129 -5.81 -0.73 4.13
CA PHE A 129 -5.10 -0.18 5.26
C PHE A 129 -6.06 0.03 6.43
N ALA A 130 -5.73 -0.54 7.58
CA ALA A 130 -6.48 -0.36 8.82
C ALA A 130 -5.53 0.11 9.93
N ALA A 131 -5.86 1.21 10.59
CA ALA A 131 -5.14 1.65 11.79
C ALA A 131 -6.10 2.11 12.89
N THR A 132 -5.84 1.81 14.16
CA THR A 132 -6.66 2.42 15.22
C THR A 132 -6.33 3.90 15.38
N ALA A 133 -5.04 4.22 15.35
CA ALA A 133 -4.49 5.57 15.28
C ALA A 133 -3.55 5.71 14.09
N PHE A 134 -3.84 6.69 13.24
CA PHE A 134 -3.03 7.02 12.08
C PHE A 134 -2.57 8.47 12.15
N LEU A 135 -1.26 8.68 12.04
CA LEU A 135 -0.67 10.00 11.92
C LEU A 135 0.40 10.02 10.82
N ALA A 136 0.22 10.92 9.85
CA ALA A 136 1.19 11.12 8.77
C ALA A 136 1.42 12.59 8.44
N THR A 137 2.69 13.00 8.27
CA THR A 137 3.01 14.39 7.88
C THR A 137 2.81 14.68 6.39
N GLY A 138 2.90 13.64 5.55
CA GLY A 138 2.54 13.67 4.14
C GLY A 138 1.67 12.47 3.80
N PHE A 139 0.40 12.68 3.45
CA PHE A 139 -0.54 11.59 3.19
C PHE A 139 -0.38 11.00 1.78
N LEU A 140 -0.47 11.84 0.76
CA LEU A 140 -0.42 11.42 -0.63
C LEU A 140 0.31 12.46 -1.48
N ALA A 141 1.35 12.02 -2.17
CA ALA A 141 2.03 12.74 -3.22
C ALA A 141 1.95 11.94 -4.51
N ALA A 142 1.13 12.38 -5.47
CA ALA A 142 1.08 11.77 -6.78
C ALA A 142 0.87 12.74 -7.95
N THR A 143 1.58 12.51 -9.05
CA THR A 143 1.29 13.22 -10.30
C THR A 143 0.05 12.65 -10.98
N ALA A 144 -0.10 11.33 -11.04
CA ALA A 144 -1.30 10.65 -11.54
C ALA A 144 -1.76 9.54 -10.60
N PHE A 145 -3.00 9.63 -10.09
CA PHE A 145 -3.53 8.58 -9.21
C PHE A 145 -4.23 7.47 -10.02
N PHE A 146 -5.12 7.83 -10.93
CA PHE A 146 -5.76 6.93 -11.88
C PHE A 146 -5.47 7.34 -13.33
N ALA A 147 -4.98 6.42 -14.14
CA ALA A 147 -5.05 6.51 -15.59
C ALA A 147 -6.40 5.98 -16.10
N ALA A 148 -6.75 6.32 -17.34
CA ALA A 148 -8.00 5.88 -17.96
C ALA A 148 -8.17 4.35 -17.91
N GLY A 149 -9.38 3.89 -17.54
CA GLY A 149 -9.72 2.47 -17.47
C GLY A 149 -9.14 1.70 -16.28
N ALA A 150 -8.55 2.38 -15.29
CA ALA A 150 -8.24 1.76 -14.00
C ALA A 150 -9.52 1.53 -13.18
N ALA A 151 -9.60 0.37 -12.50
CA ALA A 151 -10.69 0.03 -11.59
C ALA A 151 -10.16 -0.10 -10.16
N PHE A 152 -10.80 0.57 -9.21
CA PHE A 152 -10.39 0.59 -7.81
C PHE A 152 -11.60 0.47 -6.89
N LEU A 153 -11.59 -0.56 -6.06
CA LEU A 153 -12.54 -0.74 -4.98
C LEU A 153 -11.77 -1.16 -3.73
N ALA A 154 -11.79 -0.31 -2.71
CA ALA A 154 -11.12 -0.56 -1.45
C ALA A 154 -12.02 -0.21 -0.27
N ALA A 155 -12.00 -1.05 0.76
CA ALA A 155 -12.55 -0.75 2.08
C ALA A 155 -11.44 -0.78 3.15
N GLY A 156 -11.75 -0.24 4.32
CA GLY A 156 -10.83 -0.08 5.44
C GLY A 156 -10.33 1.36 5.60
N LEU A 157 -10.57 1.93 6.77
CA LEU A 157 -10.03 3.23 7.19
C LEU A 157 -9.62 3.15 8.66
N ALA A 158 -8.75 4.08 9.06
CA ALA A 158 -8.40 4.24 10.46
C ALA A 158 -9.57 4.79 11.31
N THR A 159 -9.70 4.33 12.56
CA THR A 159 -10.73 4.84 13.48
C THR A 159 -10.43 6.26 13.97
N THR A 160 -9.15 6.61 14.05
CA THR A 160 -8.68 7.99 14.26
C THR A 160 -7.61 8.31 13.22
N PHE A 161 -7.82 9.40 12.47
CA PHE A 161 -7.02 9.76 11.30
C PHE A 161 -6.61 11.23 11.38
N LEU A 162 -5.31 11.48 11.37
CA LEU A 162 -4.76 12.82 11.25
C LEU A 162 -3.64 12.82 10.22
N ALA A 163 -3.81 13.56 9.14
CA ALA A 163 -2.81 13.61 8.08
C ALA A 163 -2.69 15.02 7.50
N ALA A 164 -1.46 15.43 7.20
CA ALA A 164 -1.17 16.66 6.48
C ALA A 164 -0.73 16.34 5.04
N GLY A 165 -0.88 17.31 4.14
CA GLY A 165 -0.39 17.23 2.77
C GLY A 165 -1.20 16.30 1.85
N PHE A 166 -2.04 16.92 1.03
CA PHE A 166 -2.75 16.25 -0.06
C PHE A 166 -2.34 16.90 -1.38
N ALA A 167 -1.44 16.25 -2.14
CA ALA A 167 -0.97 16.76 -3.42
C ALA A 167 -1.15 15.69 -4.49
N ALA A 168 -2.34 15.69 -5.12
CA ALA A 168 -2.63 14.81 -6.24
C ALA A 168 -3.36 15.59 -7.34
N ALA A 169 -2.68 15.79 -8.48
CA ALA A 169 -3.16 16.64 -9.57
C ALA A 169 -4.43 16.09 -10.27
N ALA A 170 -4.72 14.79 -10.13
CA ALA A 170 -5.84 14.11 -10.79
C ALA A 170 -6.74 13.31 -9.83
N PHE A 171 -6.79 13.70 -8.55
CA PHE A 171 -7.53 12.95 -7.53
C PHE A 171 -9.07 13.03 -7.66
N PHE A 172 -9.59 14.14 -8.17
CA PHE A 172 -11.00 14.49 -8.00
C PHE A 172 -11.98 13.92 -9.03
N ALA A 173 -11.54 13.11 -10.00
CA ALA A 173 -12.42 12.62 -11.07
C ALA A 173 -13.00 11.20 -10.86
N ALA A 174 -12.48 10.39 -9.92
CA ALA A 174 -12.87 8.97 -9.81
C ALA A 174 -12.99 8.39 -8.38
N GLY A 175 -12.85 9.20 -7.33
CA GLY A 175 -12.53 8.69 -5.98
C GLY A 175 -13.47 9.05 -4.84
N LEU A 176 -14.78 9.23 -5.08
CA LEU A 176 -15.70 9.75 -4.05
C LEU A 176 -15.94 8.81 -2.84
N VAL A 177 -15.62 7.51 -2.96
CA VAL A 177 -16.01 6.50 -1.96
C VAL A 177 -15.01 6.40 -0.79
N PHE A 178 -13.73 6.74 -0.98
CA PHE A 178 -12.72 6.61 0.09
C PHE A 178 -12.84 7.70 1.18
N PHE A 179 -13.20 8.93 0.81
CA PHE A 179 -13.24 10.07 1.75
C PHE A 179 -14.61 10.35 2.38
N SER A 180 -15.69 9.74 1.87
CA SER A 180 -17.05 10.03 2.33
C SER A 180 -17.30 9.71 3.80
N ALA A 181 -16.62 8.71 4.37
CA ALA A 181 -16.78 8.35 5.78
C ALA A 181 -15.96 9.25 6.72
N ALA A 182 -14.80 9.75 6.27
CA ALA A 182 -13.85 10.50 7.10
C ALA A 182 -14.26 11.97 7.33
N ILE A 183 -14.78 12.64 6.31
CA ILE A 183 -15.17 14.06 6.43
C ILE A 183 -16.33 14.22 7.41
N SER A 184 -17.24 13.24 7.50
CA SER A 184 -18.39 13.31 8.40
C SER A 184 -18.03 13.22 9.89
N THR A 185 -16.87 12.67 10.25
CA THR A 185 -16.44 12.51 11.66
C THR A 185 -15.46 13.58 12.13
N SER A 186 -14.79 14.30 11.21
CA SER A 186 -13.87 15.39 11.56
C SER A 186 -14.52 16.78 11.61
N LEU A 187 -15.80 16.90 11.25
CA LEU A 187 -16.59 18.14 11.28
C LEU A 187 -17.66 18.17 12.40
N ARG A 188 -17.53 17.31 13.42
CA ARG A 188 -18.35 17.37 14.64
C ARG A 188 -17.48 17.62 15.86
#